data_AF-A0AA93L7N3-F1
#
_entry.id   AF-A0AA93L7N3-F1
#
_cell.length_a   1.000
_cell.length_b   1.000
_cell.length_c   1.000
_cell.angle_alpha   90.00
_cell.angle_beta   90.00
_cell.angle_gamma   90.00
#
_symmetry.space_group_name_H-M   'P 1'
#
loop_
_entity.id
_entity.type
_entity.pdbx_description
1 polymer ?
#
loop_
_entity_poly.entity_id
_entity_poly.type
_entity_poly.pdbx_seq_one_letter_code
_entity_poly.pdbx_strand_id
1 'polypeptide(L)'
;MPVYDPSQHGRLALVTDSELGLHADINARKVGYYGDNLLPEWATLVYASDKETDTLGGAILKACHKSATAVIEEMRKRVNPFEKIGNGDGNFEGYAVVEFIRE
;
A
#
# COMPACT_ATOMS: atom_id res chain seq x y z
N MET A 1 15.20 -12.09 4.53
CA MET A 1 15.02 -11.19 3.37
C MET A 1 16.35 -10.99 2.66
N PRO A 2 16.40 -10.93 1.33
CA PRO A 2 17.56 -10.40 0.62
C PRO A 2 17.78 -8.95 1.08
N VAL A 3 19.05 -8.58 1.28
CA VAL A 3 19.44 -7.22 1.66
C VAL A 3 19.24 -6.32 0.43
N TYR A 4 18.58 -5.18 0.61
CA TYR A 4 18.42 -4.20 -0.47
C TYR A 4 19.79 -3.71 -0.94
N ASP A 5 20.07 -3.92 -2.22
CA ASP A 5 21.27 -3.41 -2.89
C ASP A 5 20.86 -2.33 -3.90
N PRO A 6 21.21 -1.05 -3.68
CA PRO A 6 20.87 0.03 -4.60
C PRO A 6 21.43 -0.16 -6.02
N SER A 7 22.53 -0.89 -6.17
CA SER A 7 23.12 -1.17 -7.48
C SER A 7 22.30 -2.18 -8.29
N GLN A 8 21.54 -3.04 -7.61
CA GLN A 8 20.69 -4.06 -8.23
C GLN A 8 19.21 -3.67 -8.26
N HIS A 9 18.78 -2.84 -7.31
CA HIS A 9 17.37 -2.57 -7.04
C HIS A 9 16.98 -1.10 -7.24
N GLY A 10 17.90 -0.22 -7.65
CA GLY A 10 17.62 1.19 -7.90
C GLY A 10 17.90 2.10 -6.71
N ARG A 11 17.37 3.32 -6.75
CA ARG A 11 17.63 4.35 -5.72
C ARG A 11 16.55 4.40 -4.64
N LEU A 12 15.35 3.88 -4.94
CA LEU A 12 14.21 3.84 -4.03
C LEU A 12 13.65 2.41 -3.91
N ALA A 13 13.47 1.95 -2.67
CA ALA A 13 12.68 0.77 -2.36
C ALA A 13 11.29 1.19 -1.87
N LEU A 14 10.25 0.65 -2.50
CA LEU A 14 8.86 0.74 -2.07
C LEU A 14 8.49 -0.57 -1.37
N VAL A 15 8.27 -0.50 -0.07
CA VAL A 15 7.86 -1.67 0.72
C VAL A 15 6.35 -1.83 0.61
N THR A 16 5.89 -2.99 0.16
CA THR A 16 4.45 -3.32 0.08
C THR A 16 4.16 -4.74 0.57
N ASP A 17 2.98 -4.94 1.13
CA ASP A 17 2.43 -6.25 1.50
C ASP A 17 1.46 -6.81 0.43
N SER A 18 1.18 -6.05 -0.62
CA SER A 18 0.33 -6.42 -1.75
C SER A 18 1.11 -7.00 -2.95
N GLU A 19 0.41 -7.44 -4.00
CA GLU A 19 0.97 -8.00 -5.25
C GLU A 19 1.94 -9.19 -5.06
N LEU A 20 1.68 -10.02 -4.06
CA LEU A 20 2.48 -11.22 -3.78
C LEU A 20 2.62 -12.08 -5.04
N GLY A 21 3.87 -12.35 -5.44
CA GLY A 21 4.20 -13.14 -6.62
C GLY A 21 4.38 -12.35 -7.92
N LEU A 22 3.94 -11.09 -7.99
CA LEU A 22 4.10 -10.25 -9.19
C LEU A 22 5.31 -9.30 -9.12
N HIS A 23 5.90 -9.10 -7.95
CA HIS A 23 6.99 -8.12 -7.76
C HIS A 23 8.17 -8.34 -8.69
N ALA A 24 8.55 -9.59 -8.98
CA ALA A 24 9.64 -9.89 -9.90
C ALA A 24 9.36 -9.37 -11.32
N ASP A 25 8.14 -9.58 -11.83
CA ASP A 25 7.75 -9.12 -13.16
C ASP A 25 7.47 -7.60 -13.19
N ILE A 26 6.95 -7.02 -12.11
CA ILE A 26 6.79 -5.56 -11.97
C ILE A 26 8.15 -4.86 -11.95
N ASN A 27 9.10 -5.36 -11.14
CA ASN A 27 10.46 -4.83 -11.05
C ASN A 27 11.23 -5.01 -12.38
N ALA A 28 10.94 -6.06 -13.13
CA ALA A 28 11.44 -6.26 -14.49
C ALA A 28 10.71 -5.42 -15.55
N ARG A 29 9.70 -4.62 -15.17
CA ARG A 29 8.83 -3.83 -16.06
C ARG A 29 8.17 -4.67 -17.17
N LYS A 30 7.89 -5.94 -16.89
CA LYS A 30 7.12 -6.81 -17.80
C LYS A 30 5.62 -6.63 -17.63
N VAL A 31 5.20 -6.31 -16.42
CA VAL A 31 3.80 -5.97 -16.07
C VAL A 31 3.78 -4.64 -15.33
N GLY A 32 2.68 -3.90 -15.47
CA GLY A 32 2.51 -2.65 -14.75
C GLY A 32 2.32 -2.85 -13.26
N TYR A 33 2.77 -1.89 -12.46
CA TYR A 33 2.44 -1.86 -11.03
C TYR A 33 0.99 -1.42 -10.81
N TYR A 34 0.39 -0.73 -11.80
CA TYR A 34 -1.01 -0.37 -11.83
C TYR A 34 -1.48 -0.19 -13.28
N GLY A 35 -2.37 -1.07 -13.75
CA GLY A 35 -2.76 -1.12 -15.17
C GLY A 35 -1.53 -1.26 -16.07
N ASP A 36 -1.42 -0.39 -17.07
CA ASP A 36 -0.27 -0.36 -18.00
C ASP A 36 0.91 0.50 -17.51
N ASN A 37 0.84 1.06 -16.29
CA ASN A 37 1.91 1.91 -15.76
C ASN A 37 3.06 1.06 -15.22
N LEU A 38 4.23 1.22 -15.83
CA LEU A 38 5.45 0.51 -15.42
C LEU A 38 6.15 1.23 -14.27
N LEU A 39 6.83 0.46 -13.43
CA LEU A 39 7.61 1.02 -12.32
C LEU A 39 8.83 1.78 -12.87
N PRO A 40 9.11 3.01 -12.40
CA PRO A 40 10.29 3.77 -12.84
C PRO A 40 11.60 2.99 -12.65
N GLU A 41 12.59 3.21 -13.53
CA GLU A 41 13.87 2.48 -13.49
C GLU A 41 14.63 2.61 -12.16
N TRP A 42 14.48 3.76 -11.49
CA TRP A 42 15.14 4.08 -10.23
C TRP A 42 14.39 3.55 -9.00
N ALA A 43 13.27 2.86 -9.16
CA ALA A 43 12.48 2.29 -8.07
C ALA A 43 12.39 0.75 -8.17
N THR A 44 12.21 0.11 -7.01
CA THR A 44 11.85 -1.31 -6.88
C THR A 44 10.73 -1.49 -5.88
N LEU A 45 9.91 -2.52 -6.07
CA LEU A 45 9.00 -3.05 -5.06
C LEU A 45 9.70 -4.13 -4.25
N VAL A 46 9.58 -4.02 -2.93
CA VAL A 46 10.09 -5.00 -1.97
C VAL A 46 8.92 -5.53 -1.17
N TYR A 47 8.71 -6.84 -1.25
CA TYR A 47 7.73 -7.51 -0.41
C TYR A 47 8.14 -7.45 1.07
N ALA A 48 7.18 -7.12 1.93
CA ALA A 48 7.27 -7.38 3.36
C ALA A 48 5.93 -7.95 3.86
N SER A 49 5.97 -8.62 5.00
CA SER A 49 4.77 -9.11 5.68
C SER A 49 4.72 -8.54 7.09
N ASP A 50 3.52 -8.20 7.54
CA ASP A 50 3.24 -7.84 8.93
C ASP A 50 3.58 -8.95 9.95
N LYS A 51 3.70 -10.21 9.47
CA LYS A 51 4.18 -11.37 10.23
C LYS A 51 5.68 -11.31 10.53
N GLU A 52 6.46 -10.54 9.76
CA GLU A 52 7.90 -10.39 9.96
C GLU A 52 8.18 -9.22 10.91
N THR A 53 8.00 -9.46 12.21
CA THR A 53 7.97 -8.38 13.22
C THR A 53 9.31 -7.70 13.46
N ASP A 54 10.42 -8.37 13.11
CA ASP A 54 11.78 -7.99 13.48
C ASP A 54 12.56 -7.40 12.29
N THR A 55 11.88 -7.11 11.18
CA THR A 55 12.48 -6.49 10.00
C THR A 55 12.06 -5.02 9.88
N LEU A 56 12.89 -4.21 9.23
CA LEU A 56 12.54 -2.82 8.91
C LEU A 56 11.25 -2.76 8.08
N GLY A 57 11.06 -3.69 7.14
CA GLY A 57 9.84 -3.78 6.33
C GLY A 57 8.59 -4.03 7.19
N GLY A 58 8.65 -4.98 8.10
CA GLY A 58 7.55 -5.24 9.03
C GLY A 58 7.28 -4.07 9.99
N ALA A 59 8.31 -3.34 10.42
CA ALA A 59 8.14 -2.12 11.21
C ALA A 59 7.43 -1.00 10.41
N ILE A 60 7.76 -0.83 9.13
CA ILE A 60 7.09 0.12 8.23
C ILE A 60 5.61 -0.26 8.05
N LEU A 61 5.32 -1.53 7.76
CA LEU A 61 3.93 -2.01 7.59
C LEU A 61 3.10 -1.81 8.85
N LYS A 62 3.65 -2.11 10.03
CA LYS A 62 2.98 -1.86 11.31
C LYS A 62 2.69 -0.37 11.52
N ALA A 63 3.61 0.50 11.13
CA ALA A 63 3.42 1.95 11.23
C ALA A 63 2.29 2.43 10.30
N CYS A 64 2.22 1.91 9.08
CA CYS A 64 1.13 2.15 8.14
C CYS A 64 -0.22 1.67 8.72
N HIS A 65 -0.28 0.44 9.23
CA HIS A 65 -1.49 -0.12 9.84
C HIS A 65 -1.98 0.71 11.04
N LYS A 66 -1.06 1.09 11.93
CA LYS A 66 -1.39 1.96 13.09
C LYS A 66 -1.92 3.32 12.65
N SER A 67 -1.32 3.91 11.62
CA SER A 67 -1.73 5.22 11.10
C SER A 67 -3.10 5.15 10.44
N ALA A 68 -3.37 4.12 9.63
CA ALA A 68 -4.67 3.88 9.02
C ALA A 68 -5.77 3.71 10.08
N THR A 69 -5.53 2.90 11.11
CA THR A 69 -6.46 2.74 12.23
C THR A 69 -6.72 4.06 12.95
N ALA A 70 -5.69 4.86 13.23
CA ALA A 70 -5.86 6.15 13.88
C ALA A 70 -6.73 7.12 13.07
N VAL A 71 -6.56 7.14 11.74
CA VAL A 71 -7.40 7.94 10.84
C VAL A 71 -8.86 7.48 10.88
N ILE A 72 -9.10 6.16 10.80
CA ILE A 72 -10.45 5.59 10.85
C ILE A 72 -11.13 5.91 12.18
N GLU A 73 -10.43 5.77 13.30
CA GLU A 73 -10.96 6.09 14.63
C GLU A 73 -11.28 7.58 14.79
N GLU A 74 -10.46 8.48 14.23
CA GLU A 74 -10.79 9.91 14.24
C GLU A 74 -12.01 10.22 13.36
N MET A 75 -12.13 9.57 12.19
CA MET A 75 -13.33 9.70 11.35
C MET A 75 -14.59 9.23 12.06
N ARG A 76 -14.53 8.10 12.78
CA ARG A 76 -15.64 7.52 13.55
C ARG A 76 -16.24 8.46 14.61
N LYS A 77 -15.47 9.45 15.09
CA LYS A 77 -15.97 10.46 16.03
C LYS A 77 -16.92 11.47 15.40
N ARG A 78 -16.85 11.65 14.08
CA ARG A 78 -17.55 12.72 13.34
C ARG A 78 -18.58 12.17 12.38
N VAL A 79 -18.32 11.00 11.82
CA VAL A 79 -19.15 10.30 10.85
C VAL A 79 -19.08 8.80 11.08
N ASN A 80 -20.03 8.03 10.57
CA ASN A 80 -19.84 6.59 10.42
C ASN A 80 -19.19 6.32 9.06
N PRO A 81 -17.86 6.08 8.98
CA PRO A 81 -17.13 6.00 7.70
C PRO A 81 -17.51 4.79 6.85
N PHE A 82 -18.35 3.89 7.36
CA PHE A 82 -18.85 2.71 6.65
C PHE A 82 -20.36 2.75 6.44
N GLU A 83 -21.00 3.90 6.67
CA GLU A 83 -22.41 4.09 6.33
C GLU A 83 -22.54 4.36 4.83
N LYS A 84 -23.43 3.62 4.15
CA LYS A 84 -23.64 3.69 2.69
C LYS A 84 -22.38 3.38 1.87
N ILE A 85 -21.74 2.24 2.12
CA ILE A 85 -20.66 1.74 1.24
C ILE A 85 -21.25 1.53 -0.17
N GLY A 86 -20.73 2.27 -1.13
CA GLY A 86 -20.99 2.06 -2.55
C GLY A 86 -20.16 0.91 -3.09
N ASN A 87 -20.68 0.26 -4.13
CA ASN A 87 -19.91 -0.74 -4.87
C ASN A 87 -18.68 -0.09 -5.49
N GLY A 88 -17.55 -0.77 -5.44
CA GLY A 88 -16.37 -0.31 -6.12
C GLY A 88 -16.39 -0.60 -7.62
N ASP A 89 -15.22 -0.55 -8.22
CA ASP A 89 -15.01 -0.82 -9.63
C ASP A 89 -13.83 -1.80 -9.82
N GLY A 90 -13.31 -1.93 -11.04
CA GLY A 90 -12.16 -2.80 -11.31
C GLY A 90 -10.88 -2.44 -10.52
N ASN A 91 -10.87 -1.34 -9.76
CA ASN A 91 -9.71 -0.87 -8.99
C ASN A 91 -9.85 -1.02 -7.47
N PHE A 92 -11.07 -1.08 -6.94
CA PHE A 92 -11.34 -1.20 -5.50
C PHE A 92 -12.67 -1.90 -5.26
N GLU A 93 -12.84 -2.61 -4.14
CA GLU A 93 -14.05 -3.40 -3.87
C GLU A 93 -15.25 -2.53 -3.44
N GLY A 94 -14.99 -1.37 -2.86
CA GLY A 94 -16.01 -0.47 -2.34
C GLY A 94 -15.45 0.88 -1.90
N TYR A 95 -16.34 1.84 -1.73
CA TYR A 95 -15.98 3.18 -1.25
C TYR A 95 -17.06 3.75 -0.34
N ALA A 96 -16.66 4.64 0.56
CA ALA A 96 -17.59 5.43 1.36
C ALA A 96 -17.28 6.92 1.17
N VAL A 97 -18.33 7.73 1.02
CA VAL A 97 -18.21 9.18 0.89
C VAL A 97 -18.45 9.80 2.25
N VAL A 98 -17.46 10.55 2.73
CA VAL A 98 -17.56 11.31 3.97
C VAL A 98 -17.89 12.76 3.64
N GLU A 99 -19.13 13.17 3.91
CA GLU A 99 -19.53 14.57 3.81
C GLU A 99 -19.21 15.30 5.11
N PHE A 100 -18.19 16.16 5.07
CA PHE A 100 -17.87 17.02 6.21
C PHE A 100 -18.86 18.19 6.24
N ILE A 101 -19.77 18.20 7.22
CA ILE A 101 -20.58 19.38 7.52
C ILE A 101 -19.63 20.45 8.06
N ARG A 102 -19.48 21.57 7.34
CA ARG A 102 -18.76 22.74 7.86
C ARG A 102 -19.72 23.48 8.80
N GLU A 103 -19.34 23.60 10.07
CA GLU A 103 -19.93 24.54 11.03
C GLU A 103 -19.49 25.99 10.73
#